data_AF-A0A7X5XCK3-F1
#
_entry.id   AF-A0A7X5XCK3-F1
#
_cell.length_a   1.000
_cell.length_b   1.000
_cell.length_c   1.000
_cell.angle_alpha   90.00
_cell.angle_beta   90.00
_cell.angle_gamma   90.00
#
_symmetry.space_group_name_H-M   'P 1'
#
loop_
_entity.id
_entity.type
_entity.pdbx_description
1 polymer ?
#
loop_
_entity_poly.entity_id
_entity_poly.type
_entity_poly.pdbx_seq_one_letter_code
_entity_poly.pdbx_strand_id
1 'polypeptide(L)'
;MPRTHPPLDPELAAVLAVVHDHLSPTITAEDIEDLRANPMFAVPDEALTRNGTVHLQNLSVPGPPGAPDISLLVLKPVGSAPGAPVFYYMHGGGMIIGDHRTGVAGVLD
;
A
#
# COMPACT_ATOMS: atom_id res chain seq x y z
N MET A 1 -16.90 -23.89 24.68
CA MET A 1 -17.36 -24.08 23.28
C MET A 1 -16.33 -23.44 22.36
N PRO A 2 -15.77 -24.17 21.38
CA PRO A 2 -14.92 -23.54 20.37
C PRO A 2 -15.78 -22.54 19.58
N ARG A 3 -15.30 -21.30 19.47
CA ARG A 3 -15.93 -20.29 18.61
C ARG A 3 -15.54 -20.59 17.18
N THR A 4 -16.49 -21.06 16.37
CA THR A 4 -16.34 -21.10 14.92
C THR A 4 -16.56 -19.70 14.39
N HIS A 5 -15.64 -19.21 13.56
CA HIS A 5 -15.83 -17.96 12.84
C HIS A 5 -17.05 -18.09 11.89
N PRO A 6 -17.72 -16.97 11.54
CA PRO A 6 -18.72 -16.99 10.47
C PRO A 6 -18.14 -17.59 9.19
N PRO A 7 -18.96 -18.23 8.33
CA PRO A 7 -18.47 -18.75 7.06
C PRO A 7 -17.86 -17.63 6.23
N LEU A 8 -16.77 -17.94 5.52
CA LEU A 8 -16.18 -17.03 4.55
C LEU A 8 -17.17 -16.75 3.41
N ASP A 9 -17.10 -15.54 2.87
CA ASP A 9 -17.78 -15.23 1.62
C ASP A 9 -17.28 -16.18 0.52
N PRO A 10 -18.18 -16.84 -0.25
CA PRO A 10 -17.77 -17.78 -1.29
C PRO A 10 -16.83 -17.18 -2.35
N GLU A 11 -17.01 -15.90 -2.70
CA GLU A 11 -16.15 -15.22 -3.67
C GLU A 11 -14.74 -15.01 -3.09
N LEU A 12 -14.64 -14.65 -1.81
CA LEU A 12 -13.36 -14.49 -1.12
C LEU A 12 -12.68 -15.83 -0.83
N ALA A 13 -13.45 -16.90 -0.55
CA ALA A 13 -12.91 -18.22 -0.27
C ALA A 13 -12.15 -18.80 -1.48
N ALA A 14 -12.65 -18.57 -2.69
CA ALA A 14 -11.98 -18.98 -3.93
C ALA A 14 -10.65 -18.23 -4.12
N VAL A 15 -10.63 -16.92 -3.82
CA VAL A 15 -9.42 -16.09 -3.93
C VAL A 15 -8.39 -16.42 -2.85
N LEU A 16 -8.84 -16.71 -1.62
CA LEU A 16 -7.96 -17.01 -0.50
C LEU A 16 -7.04 -18.21 -0.77
N ALA A 17 -7.54 -19.23 -1.47
CA ALA A 17 -6.75 -20.39 -1.86
C ALA A 17 -5.53 -19.98 -2.73
N VAL A 18 -5.72 -19.05 -3.66
CA VAL A 18 -4.66 -18.54 -4.54
C VAL A 18 -3.69 -17.61 -3.80
N VAL A 19 -4.21 -16.81 -2.85
CA VAL A 19 -3.38 -15.92 -2.02
C VAL A 19 -2.40 -16.73 -1.17
N HIS A 20 -2.84 -17.85 -0.62
CA HIS A 20 -2.00 -18.71 0.22
C HIS A 20 -0.83 -19.38 -0.53
N ASP A 21 -0.88 -19.48 -1.87
CA ASP A 21 0.27 -19.94 -2.66
C ASP A 21 1.43 -18.92 -2.65
N HIS A 22 1.16 -17.66 -2.33
CA HIS A 22 2.12 -16.55 -2.41
C HIS A 22 2.43 -15.91 -1.06
N LEU A 23 1.49 -15.97 -0.11
CA LEU A 23 1.62 -15.35 1.20
C LEU A 23 1.23 -16.35 2.29
N SER A 24 2.16 -16.58 3.20
CA SER A 24 1.89 -17.35 4.41
C SER A 24 0.85 -16.63 5.28
N PRO A 25 -0.12 -17.34 5.87
CA PRO A 25 -1.07 -16.76 6.82
C PRO A 25 -0.41 -16.38 8.16
N THR A 26 0.87 -16.74 8.36
CA THR A 26 1.67 -16.39 9.53
C THR A 26 2.98 -15.78 9.08
N ILE A 27 3.39 -14.69 9.74
CA ILE A 27 4.68 -14.05 9.52
C ILE A 27 5.57 -14.39 10.70
N THR A 28 6.69 -15.07 10.44
CA THR A 28 7.76 -15.27 11.44
C THR A 28 8.84 -14.19 11.28
N ALA A 29 9.80 -14.16 12.20
CA ALA A 29 10.89 -13.18 12.13
C ALA A 29 11.81 -13.44 10.93
N GLU A 30 11.99 -14.71 10.56
CA GLU A 30 12.82 -15.16 9.45
C GLU A 30 12.23 -14.74 8.09
N ASP A 31 10.91 -14.56 8.02
CA ASP A 31 10.21 -14.16 6.79
C ASP A 31 10.35 -12.65 6.46
N ILE A 32 10.76 -11.82 7.43
CA ILE A 32 10.64 -10.36 7.36
C ILE A 32 11.39 -9.75 6.17
N GLU A 33 12.64 -10.18 5.95
CA GLU A 33 13.48 -9.59 4.90
C GLU A 33 12.96 -9.95 3.51
N ASP A 34 12.52 -11.20 3.31
CA ASP A 34 11.93 -11.65 2.05
C ASP A 34 10.60 -10.93 1.78
N LEU A 35 9.78 -10.71 2.81
CA LEU A 35 8.53 -9.96 2.69
C LEU A 35 8.76 -8.50 2.31
N ARG A 36 9.80 -7.85 2.85
CA ARG A 36 10.17 -6.47 2.48
C ARG A 36 10.68 -6.36 1.04
N ALA A 37 11.36 -7.38 0.54
CA ALA A 37 11.85 -7.44 -0.83
C ALA A 37 10.80 -7.90 -1.84
N ASN A 38 9.62 -8.35 -1.38
CA ASN A 38 8.62 -8.96 -2.25
C ASN A 38 8.04 -7.93 -3.26
N PRO A 39 8.18 -8.17 -4.58
CA PRO A 39 7.71 -7.24 -5.61
C PRO A 39 6.19 -7.07 -5.64
N MET A 40 5.42 -7.95 -4.99
CA MET A 40 3.97 -7.82 -4.85
C MET A 40 3.56 -6.48 -4.20
N PHE A 41 4.41 -5.91 -3.33
CA PHE A 41 4.11 -4.65 -2.64
C PHE A 41 4.59 -3.40 -3.41
N ALA A 42 5.32 -3.59 -4.51
CA ALA A 42 5.80 -2.51 -5.34
C ALA A 42 4.66 -1.92 -6.19
N VAL A 43 4.61 -0.59 -6.28
CA VAL A 43 3.60 0.12 -7.05
C VAL A 43 4.29 0.98 -8.11
N PRO A 44 4.18 0.63 -9.40
CA PRO A 44 4.86 1.34 -10.48
C PRO A 44 4.18 2.67 -10.82
N ASP A 45 4.91 3.61 -11.40
CA ASP A 45 4.40 4.94 -11.78
C ASP A 45 3.26 4.84 -12.81
N GLU A 46 3.30 3.86 -13.70
CA GLU A 46 2.27 3.63 -14.73
C GLU A 46 0.91 3.34 -14.10
N ALA A 47 0.89 2.60 -12.99
CA ALA A 47 -0.33 2.39 -12.23
C ALA A 47 -0.84 3.73 -11.71
N LEU A 48 0.02 4.56 -11.12
CA LEU A 48 -0.38 5.78 -10.40
C LEU A 48 -0.76 6.95 -11.30
N THR A 49 -0.09 7.10 -12.44
CA THR A 49 -0.33 8.20 -13.38
C THR A 49 -1.66 8.07 -14.12
N ARG A 50 -2.30 6.88 -14.07
CA ARG A 50 -3.62 6.60 -14.66
C ARG A 50 -3.72 7.12 -16.10
N ASN A 51 -2.81 6.66 -16.96
CA ASN A 51 -2.70 7.09 -18.36
C ASN A 51 -2.57 8.62 -18.54
N GLY A 52 -1.87 9.28 -17.62
CA GLY A 52 -1.59 10.72 -17.66
C GLY A 52 -2.68 11.61 -17.05
N THR A 53 -3.72 11.05 -16.43
CA THR A 53 -4.78 11.81 -15.75
C THR A 53 -4.41 12.23 -14.33
N VAL A 54 -3.31 11.68 -13.78
CA VAL A 54 -2.78 12.01 -12.46
C VAL A 54 -1.32 12.42 -12.60
N HIS A 55 -0.98 13.59 -12.05
CA HIS A 55 0.40 14.02 -11.86
C HIS A 55 0.99 13.36 -10.62
N LEU A 56 2.21 12.84 -10.78
CA LEU A 56 2.99 12.22 -9.72
C LEU A 56 4.14 13.16 -9.34
N GLN A 57 4.31 13.38 -8.04
CA GLN A 57 5.44 14.14 -7.51
C GLN A 57 6.01 13.43 -6.27
N ASN A 58 7.30 13.07 -6.34
CA ASN A 58 8.04 12.60 -5.17
C ASN A 58 8.58 13.81 -4.40
N LEU A 59 8.40 13.82 -3.09
CA LEU A 59 8.89 14.83 -2.18
C LEU A 59 9.75 14.19 -1.09
N SER A 60 10.79 14.90 -0.67
CA SER A 60 11.52 14.65 0.57
C SER A 60 11.20 15.81 1.51
N VAL A 61 10.63 15.53 2.67
CA VAL A 61 10.27 16.55 3.67
C VAL A 61 11.06 16.33 4.97
N PRO A 62 11.41 17.40 5.72
CA PRO A 62 12.13 17.24 6.98
C PRO A 62 11.41 16.32 7.95
N GLY A 63 12.12 15.35 8.50
CA GLY A 63 11.65 14.53 9.60
C GLY A 63 11.66 15.27 10.94
N PRO A 64 11.17 14.61 12.01
CA PRO A 64 11.36 15.10 13.38
C PRO A 64 12.85 15.31 13.74
N PRO A 65 13.16 16.10 14.79
CA PRO A 65 14.55 16.33 15.21
C PRO A 65 15.34 15.03 15.41
N GLY A 66 16.46 14.90 14.69
CA GLY A 66 17.35 13.73 14.74
C GLY A 66 16.91 12.54 13.89
N ALA A 67 15.77 12.63 13.18
CA ALA A 67 15.31 11.62 12.23
C ALA A 67 15.69 12.01 10.79
N PRO A 68 15.78 11.03 9.86
CA PRO A 68 15.95 11.32 8.44
C PRO A 68 14.73 12.01 7.84
N ASP A 69 14.90 12.57 6.64
CA ASP A 69 13.79 13.07 5.83
C ASP A 69 12.77 11.97 5.52
N ILE A 70 11.51 12.37 5.35
CA ILE A 70 10.39 11.50 5.02
C ILE A 70 10.10 11.62 3.53
N SER A 71 10.08 10.48 2.84
CA SER A 71 9.62 10.40 1.45
C SER A 71 8.09 10.44 1.39
N LEU A 72 7.55 11.36 0.61
CA LEU A 72 6.13 11.49 0.34
C LEU A 72 5.87 11.40 -1.17
N LEU A 73 4.73 10.80 -1.51
CA LEU A 73 4.23 10.70 -2.86
C LEU A 73 2.96 11.56 -2.94
N VAL A 74 3.01 12.60 -3.76
CA VAL A 74 1.85 13.46 -4.03
C VAL A 74 1.26 13.05 -5.37
N LEU A 75 -0.01 12.63 -5.33
CA LEU A 75 -0.81 12.32 -6.50
C LEU A 75 -1.86 13.40 -6.66
N LYS A 76 -1.80 14.13 -7.78
CA LYS A 76 -2.70 15.24 -8.08
C LYS A 76 -3.42 15.01 -9.40
N PRO A 77 -4.76 14.85 -9.40
CA PRO A 77 -5.52 14.80 -10.65
C PRO A 77 -5.27 16.02 -11.53
N VAL A 78 -5.21 15.81 -12.84
CA VAL A 78 -5.10 16.91 -13.81
C VAL A 78 -6.31 17.82 -13.67
N GLY A 79 -6.07 19.14 -13.63
CA GLY A 79 -7.14 20.14 -13.52
C GLY A 79 -7.69 20.37 -12.11
N SER A 80 -7.10 19.79 -11.05
CA SER A 80 -7.50 20.12 -9.67
C SER A 80 -7.38 21.63 -9.39
N ALA A 81 -8.46 22.21 -8.85
CA ALA A 81 -8.53 23.62 -8.48
C ALA A 81 -7.52 23.98 -7.37
N PRO A 82 -7.06 25.24 -7.30
CA PRO A 82 -6.32 25.73 -6.13
C PRO A 82 -7.12 25.54 -4.85
N GLY A 83 -6.48 25.02 -3.79
CA GLY A 83 -7.14 24.77 -2.50
C GLY A 83 -8.06 23.55 -2.47
N ALA A 84 -7.96 22.64 -3.44
CA ALA A 84 -8.65 21.35 -3.39
C ALA A 84 -8.35 20.58 -2.09
N PRO A 85 -9.30 19.79 -1.57
CA PRO A 85 -9.08 18.98 -0.37
C PRO A 85 -7.97 17.96 -0.59
N VAL A 86 -7.33 17.55 0.51
CA VAL A 86 -6.25 16.56 0.52
C VAL A 86 -6.70 15.34 1.30
N PHE A 87 -6.50 14.17 0.71
CA PHE A 87 -6.55 12.89 1.41
C PHE A 87 -5.12 12.48 1.77
N TYR A 88 -4.85 12.32 3.06
CA TYR A 88 -3.55 11.85 3.54
C TYR A 88 -3.61 10.35 3.78
N TYR A 89 -2.88 9.60 2.96
CA TYR A 89 -2.83 8.15 3.03
C TYR A 89 -1.57 7.67 3.74
N MET A 90 -1.72 6.67 4.60
CA MET A 90 -0.62 5.90 5.16
C MET A 90 -0.88 4.44 4.86
N HIS A 91 0.10 3.77 4.26
CA HIS A 91 -0.02 2.37 3.90
C HIS A 91 -0.12 1.46 5.13
N GLY A 92 -0.74 0.29 4.95
CA GLY A 92 -0.70 -0.81 5.91
C GLY A 92 0.60 -1.61 5.80
N GLY A 93 0.64 -2.81 6.37
CA GLY A 93 1.83 -3.67 6.34
C GLY A 93 2.43 -3.96 7.72
N GLY A 94 1.63 -3.76 8.77
CA GLY A 94 1.98 -4.18 10.13
C GLY A 94 3.21 -3.48 10.71
N MET A 95 3.56 -2.28 10.20
CA MET A 95 4.78 -1.54 10.56
C MET A 95 6.09 -2.22 10.13
N ILE A 96 6.03 -3.23 9.26
CA ILE A 96 7.18 -4.06 8.87
C ILE A 96 7.42 -4.02 7.35
N ILE A 97 6.35 -3.93 6.55
CA ILE A 97 6.38 -4.08 5.09
C ILE A 97 5.80 -2.82 4.41
N GLY A 98 6.32 -2.56 3.21
CA GLY A 98 5.82 -1.52 2.30
C GLY A 98 6.51 -0.18 2.47
N ASP A 99 6.14 0.75 1.62
CA ASP A 99 6.61 2.13 1.62
C ASP A 99 5.46 3.11 1.33
N HIS A 100 5.80 4.39 1.23
CA HIS A 100 4.89 5.50 0.91
C HIS A 100 4.04 5.35 -0.38
N ARG A 101 4.28 4.30 -1.18
CA ARG A 101 3.53 3.98 -2.41
C ARG A 101 2.65 2.74 -2.25
N THR A 102 2.98 1.82 -1.34
CA THR A 102 2.28 0.55 -1.18
C THR A 102 0.77 0.74 -0.95
N GLY A 103 -0.05 0.03 -1.72
CA GLY A 103 -1.51 0.02 -1.57
C GLY A 103 -2.25 1.25 -2.10
N VAL A 104 -1.55 2.35 -2.44
CA VAL A 104 -2.21 3.58 -2.88
C VAL A 104 -2.97 3.41 -4.19
N ALA A 105 -2.52 2.51 -5.08
CA ALA A 105 -3.20 2.27 -6.35
C ALA A 105 -4.66 1.82 -6.18
N GLY A 106 -4.97 1.00 -5.17
CA GLY A 106 -6.36 0.55 -4.91
C GLY A 106 -7.21 1.60 -4.19
N VAL A 107 -6.60 2.65 -3.63
CA VAL A 107 -7.33 3.77 -3.00
C VAL A 107 -7.83 4.76 -4.06
N LEU A 108 -7.25 4.73 -5.27
CA LEU A 108 -7.62 5.61 -6.37
C LEU A 108 -8.75 5.06 -7.25
N ASP A 109 -9.24 3.85 -6.97
CA ASP A 109 -10.35 3.19 -7.68
C ASP A 109 -11.69 3.45 -6.97
#